data_AF-K1U5Y0-F1
#
_entry.id   AF-K1U5Y0-F1
#
_cell.length_a   1.000
_cell.length_b   1.000
_cell.length_c   1.000
_cell.angle_alpha   90.00
_cell.angle_beta   90.00
_cell.angle_gamma   90.00
#
_symmetry.space_group_name_H-M   'P 1'
#
loop_
_entity.id
_entity.type
_entity.pdbx_description
1 polymer ?
#
loop_
_entity_poly.entity_id
_entity_poly.type
_entity_poly.pdbx_seq_one_letter_code
_entity_poly.pdbx_strand_id
1 'polypeptide(L)'
;MTEGNQVAAIVDRMAISHPEISFRFIRDGKQMLITSGNGDLKSTIYSVLGKEISDSLMSVDYSYDNMRLSGFVSKPTASRKSRAMQFFYINNRVVKSKTAMAALEQAYKNTIMVGRFPACVLNIELNPAQVDVNVHPAKTEVRFANEKPVFDLVYYGVKTAIENDTTVKEIQFKENTGFSSSPNSIFN
;
A
#
# COMPACT_ATOMS: atom_id res chain seq x y z
N MET A 1 10.35 23.79 1.31
CA MET A 1 9.44 23.10 0.38
C MET A 1 8.78 24.15 -0.49
N THR A 2 8.80 23.99 -1.81
CA THR A 2 8.15 24.91 -2.75
C THR A 2 6.65 24.60 -2.83
N GLU A 3 5.83 25.64 -3.02
CA GLU A 3 4.36 25.54 -3.17
C GLU A 3 3.96 24.54 -4.26
N GLY A 4 4.68 24.53 -5.39
CA GLY A 4 4.44 23.59 -6.48
C GLY A 4 4.59 22.10 -6.10
N ASN A 5 5.36 21.77 -5.06
CA ASN A 5 5.44 20.40 -4.55
C ASN A 5 4.27 20.07 -3.62
N GLN A 6 3.68 21.06 -2.96
CA GLN A 6 2.46 20.86 -2.15
C GLN A 6 1.26 20.59 -3.06
N VAL A 7 1.14 21.34 -4.16
CA VAL A 7 0.09 21.11 -5.17
C VAL A 7 0.23 19.71 -5.77
N ALA A 8 1.44 19.33 -6.20
CA ALA A 8 1.70 17.98 -6.71
C ALA A 8 1.26 16.90 -5.71
N ALA A 9 1.64 17.04 -4.43
CA ALA A 9 1.26 16.08 -3.40
C ALA A 9 -0.25 16.04 -3.11
N ILE A 10 -1.01 17.10 -3.40
CA ILE A 10 -2.48 17.08 -3.30
C ILE A 10 -3.06 16.32 -4.49
N VAL A 11 -2.57 16.60 -5.70
CA VAL A 11 -3.01 15.91 -6.92
C VAL A 11 -2.73 14.41 -6.85
N ASP A 12 -1.54 14.02 -6.38
CA ASP A 12 -1.15 12.62 -6.18
C ASP A 12 -2.15 11.89 -5.27
N ARG A 13 -2.55 12.53 -4.16
CA ARG A 13 -3.50 11.96 -3.20
C ARG A 13 -4.90 11.81 -3.79
N MET A 14 -5.35 12.80 -4.56
CA MET A 14 -6.66 12.76 -5.24
C MET A 14 -6.68 11.67 -6.31
N ALA A 15 -5.63 11.56 -7.11
CA ALA A 15 -5.49 10.53 -8.12
C ALA A 15 -5.57 9.12 -7.50
N ILE A 16 -4.82 8.87 -6.44
CA ILE A 16 -4.84 7.57 -5.74
C ILE A 16 -6.22 7.28 -5.12
N SER A 17 -6.92 8.30 -4.62
CA SER A 17 -8.25 8.13 -3.99
C SER A 17 -9.36 7.80 -4.98
N HIS A 18 -9.17 8.19 -6.25
CA HIS A 18 -10.15 8.10 -7.31
C HIS A 18 -9.52 7.51 -8.59
N PRO A 19 -9.15 6.21 -8.58
CA PRO A 19 -8.55 5.55 -9.74
C PRO A 19 -9.46 5.50 -10.96
N GLU A 20 -10.77 5.71 -10.78
CA GLU A 20 -11.78 5.84 -11.82
C GLU A 20 -11.72 7.18 -12.58
N ILE A 21 -10.95 8.16 -12.09
CA ILE A 21 -10.81 9.49 -12.71
C ILE A 21 -9.41 9.62 -13.31
N SER A 22 -9.33 10.06 -14.57
CA SER A 22 -8.07 10.41 -15.21
C SER A 22 -7.60 11.81 -14.79
N PHE A 23 -6.47 11.89 -14.10
CA PHE A 23 -5.81 13.14 -13.71
C PHE A 23 -4.69 13.47 -14.68
N ARG A 24 -4.57 14.75 -15.05
CA ARG A 24 -3.44 15.30 -15.80
C ARG A 24 -2.92 16.54 -15.09
N PHE A 25 -1.66 16.53 -14.66
CA PHE A 25 -1.02 17.66 -14.01
C PHE A 25 0.14 18.18 -14.87
N ILE A 26 0.10 19.47 -15.20
CA ILE A 26 1.11 20.17 -16.01
C ILE A 26 1.67 21.31 -15.17
N ARG A 27 3.00 21.41 -15.12
CA ARG A 27 3.71 22.49 -14.43
C ARG A 27 4.83 23.01 -15.33
N ASP A 28 4.88 24.32 -15.53
CA ASP A 28 5.87 24.99 -16.38
C ASP A 28 5.96 24.38 -17.79
N GLY A 29 4.81 24.04 -18.37
CA GLY A 29 4.70 23.40 -19.69
C GLY A 29 5.12 21.92 -19.75
N LYS A 30 5.56 21.33 -18.63
CA LYS A 30 5.93 19.92 -18.55
C LYS A 30 4.81 19.10 -17.91
N GLN A 31 4.48 17.96 -18.53
CA GLN A 31 3.57 17.00 -17.94
C GLN A 31 4.25 16.30 -16.77
N MET A 32 3.69 16.48 -15.58
CA MET A 32 4.22 15.93 -14.33
C MET A 32 3.53 14.62 -13.93
N LEU A 33 2.22 14.50 -14.17
CA LEU A 33 1.44 13.32 -13.87
C LEU A 33 0.38 13.10 -14.95
N ILE A 34 0.17 11.84 -15.31
CA ILE A 34 -1.01 11.39 -16.05
C ILE A 34 -1.46 10.03 -15.51
N THR A 35 -2.74 9.89 -15.18
CA THR A 35 -3.34 8.60 -14.77
C THR A 35 -4.31 8.09 -15.83
N SER A 36 -4.51 6.77 -15.86
CA SER A 36 -5.35 6.09 -16.85
C SER A 36 -6.85 6.32 -16.64
N GLY A 37 -7.29 6.51 -15.40
CA GLY A 37 -8.72 6.65 -15.07
C GLY A 37 -9.54 5.39 -15.35
N ASN A 38 -8.91 4.21 -15.29
CA ASN A 38 -9.53 2.93 -15.63
C ASN A 38 -10.12 2.19 -14.41
N GLY A 39 -10.09 2.80 -13.23
CA GLY A 39 -10.55 2.18 -11.97
C GLY A 39 -9.53 1.25 -11.32
N ASP A 40 -8.38 0.99 -11.94
CA ASP A 40 -7.33 0.16 -11.35
C ASP A 40 -6.42 0.99 -10.43
N LEU A 41 -6.52 0.73 -9.13
CA LEU A 41 -5.70 1.37 -8.11
C LEU A 41 -4.20 1.06 -8.33
N LYS A 42 -3.83 -0.14 -8.77
CA LYS A 42 -2.43 -0.51 -8.96
C LYS A 42 -1.81 0.26 -10.13
N SER A 43 -2.53 0.37 -11.25
CA SER A 43 -2.14 1.21 -12.39
C SER A 43 -1.99 2.68 -11.97
N THR A 44 -2.91 3.19 -11.16
CA THR A 44 -2.86 4.57 -10.65
C THR A 44 -1.63 4.81 -9.76
N ILE A 45 -1.35 3.88 -8.85
CA ILE A 45 -0.15 3.91 -8.01
C ILE A 45 1.12 3.88 -8.85
N TYR A 46 1.16 3.07 -9.92
CA TYR A 46 2.29 3.02 -10.84
C TYR A 46 2.53 4.39 -11.48
N SER A 47 1.48 5.07 -11.95
CA SER A 47 1.59 6.41 -12.53
C SER A 47 2.04 7.48 -11.53
N VAL A 48 1.58 7.39 -10.26
CA VAL A 48 1.81 8.42 -9.24
C VAL A 48 3.13 8.23 -8.49
N LEU A 49 3.39 7.02 -8.00
CA LEU A 49 4.55 6.70 -7.15
C LEU A 49 5.70 6.05 -7.92
N GLY A 50 5.47 5.69 -9.19
CA GLY A 50 6.45 5.08 -10.06
C GLY A 50 6.57 3.57 -9.93
N LYS A 51 7.30 2.98 -10.89
CA LYS A 51 7.48 1.54 -11.06
C LYS A 51 8.08 0.84 -9.85
N GLU A 52 9.12 1.42 -9.26
CA GLU A 52 9.84 0.82 -8.13
C GLU A 52 8.92 0.53 -6.94
N ILE A 53 8.04 1.48 -6.62
CA ILE A 53 7.07 1.31 -5.53
C ILE A 53 6.03 0.28 -5.94
N SER A 54 5.39 0.44 -7.10
CA SER A 54 4.34 -0.45 -7.58
C SER A 54 4.75 -1.93 -7.63
N ASP A 55 5.98 -2.23 -8.05
CA ASP A 55 6.50 -3.60 -8.12
C ASP A 55 6.74 -4.21 -6.73
N SER A 56 6.88 -3.37 -5.70
CA SER A 56 7.17 -3.76 -4.32
C SER A 56 5.94 -3.85 -3.43
N LEU A 57 4.73 -3.74 -3.98
CA LEU A 57 3.48 -3.74 -3.23
C LEU A 57 2.84 -5.13 -3.10
N MET A 58 2.18 -5.34 -1.97
CA MET A 58 1.34 -6.49 -1.64
C MET A 58 -0.09 -5.99 -1.49
N SER A 59 -1.05 -6.72 -2.05
CA SER A 59 -2.47 -6.39 -1.91
C SER A 59 -2.96 -6.67 -0.49
N VAL A 60 -3.82 -5.79 0.01
CA VAL A 60 -4.54 -5.94 1.26
C VAL A 60 -6.03 -5.92 0.94
N ASP A 61 -6.74 -6.95 1.39
CA ASP A 61 -8.21 -6.98 1.44
C ASP A 61 -8.60 -7.74 2.71
N TYR A 62 -9.16 -7.04 3.68
CA TYR A 62 -9.49 -7.58 4.99
C TYR A 62 -10.75 -6.93 5.52
N SER A 63 -11.67 -7.73 6.07
CA SER A 63 -12.93 -7.24 6.63
C SER A 63 -13.04 -7.63 8.11
N TYR A 64 -13.45 -6.68 8.95
CA TYR A 64 -13.62 -6.87 10.38
C TYR A 64 -14.67 -5.89 10.91
N ASP A 65 -15.61 -6.37 11.73
CA ASP A 65 -16.61 -5.55 12.44
C ASP A 65 -17.34 -4.52 11.54
N ASN A 66 -17.87 -4.97 10.40
CA ASN A 66 -18.54 -4.14 9.38
C ASN A 66 -17.66 -3.05 8.74
N MET A 67 -16.35 -3.14 8.92
CA MET A 67 -15.37 -2.33 8.22
C MET A 67 -14.61 -3.18 7.22
N ARG A 68 -14.13 -2.54 6.15
CA ARG A 68 -13.25 -3.18 5.17
C ARG A 68 -12.00 -2.35 4.98
N LEU A 69 -10.86 -3.01 4.98
CA LEU A 69 -9.57 -2.46 4.63
C LEU A 69 -9.18 -3.00 3.26
N SER A 70 -8.97 -2.10 2.31
CA SER A 70 -8.54 -2.44 0.96
C SER A 70 -7.33 -1.61 0.53
N GLY A 71 -6.53 -2.12 -0.40
CA GLY A 71 -5.44 -1.38 -1.02
C GLY A 71 -4.12 -2.15 -1.05
N PHE A 72 -3.02 -1.47 -0.76
CA PHE A 72 -1.67 -1.98 -0.93
C PHE A 72 -0.69 -1.54 0.15
N VAL A 73 0.26 -2.41 0.49
CA VAL A 73 1.37 -2.12 1.39
C VAL A 73 2.69 -2.62 0.83
N SER A 74 3.80 -1.94 1.13
CA SER A 74 5.11 -2.35 0.65
C SER A 74 5.59 -3.63 1.31
N LYS A 75 6.29 -4.47 0.55
CA LYS A 75 7.06 -5.60 1.09
C LYS A 75 8.02 -5.11 2.19
N PRO A 76 8.26 -5.90 3.25
CA PRO A 76 9.19 -5.52 4.31
C PRO A 76 10.60 -5.17 3.79
N THR A 77 11.04 -5.86 2.73
CA THR A 77 12.31 -5.61 2.02
C THR A 77 12.37 -4.25 1.32
N ALA A 78 11.22 -3.63 1.02
CA ALA A 78 11.09 -2.37 0.31
C ALA A 78 10.74 -1.18 1.22
N SER A 79 11.01 -1.29 2.52
CA SER A 79 10.82 -0.19 3.49
C SER A 79 11.60 1.09 3.12
N ARG A 80 11.19 2.24 3.65
CA ARG A 80 11.69 3.58 3.30
C ARG A 80 12.21 4.34 4.52
N LYS A 81 12.99 5.40 4.30
CA LYS A 81 13.53 6.27 5.37
C LYS A 81 12.51 7.32 5.87
N SER A 82 11.36 7.44 5.22
CA SER A 82 10.35 8.48 5.50
C SER A 82 8.94 7.89 5.44
N ARG A 83 8.03 8.48 6.22
CA ARG A 83 6.58 8.20 6.23
C ARG A 83 5.81 8.91 5.11
N ALA A 84 6.50 9.65 4.24
CA ALA A 84 5.85 10.46 3.21
C ALA A 84 4.97 9.65 2.23
N MET A 85 5.22 8.35 2.09
CA MET A 85 4.48 7.43 1.21
C MET A 85 3.44 6.59 1.96
N GLN A 86 2.92 7.10 3.08
CA GLN A 86 1.80 6.49 3.80
C GLN A 86 0.52 7.26 3.46
N PHE A 87 -0.32 6.63 2.66
CA PHE A 87 -1.60 7.17 2.23
C PHE A 87 -2.72 6.38 2.91
N PHE A 88 -3.49 7.08 3.74
CA PHE A 88 -4.67 6.53 4.40
C PHE A 88 -5.91 7.26 3.92
N TYR A 89 -6.95 6.48 3.64
CA TYR A 89 -8.23 6.95 3.19
C TYR A 89 -9.35 6.38 4.06
N ILE A 90 -10.38 7.18 4.30
CA ILE A 90 -11.64 6.72 4.89
C ILE A 90 -12.75 7.05 3.90
N ASN A 91 -13.47 6.03 3.43
CA ASN A 91 -14.52 6.21 2.42
C ASN A 91 -14.05 7.10 1.25
N ASN A 92 -12.84 6.82 0.72
CA ASN A 92 -12.20 7.56 -0.37
C ASN A 92 -11.88 9.03 -0.05
N ARG A 93 -11.70 9.40 1.23
CA ARG A 93 -11.21 10.71 1.64
C ARG A 93 -9.85 10.60 2.27
N VAL A 94 -8.92 11.46 1.88
CA VAL A 94 -7.58 11.54 2.47
C VAL A 94 -7.69 11.86 3.95
N VAL A 95 -7.03 11.05 4.79
CA VAL A 95 -6.99 11.28 6.24
C VAL A 95 -5.59 11.11 6.81
N LYS A 96 -5.31 11.85 7.87
CA LYS A 96 -4.18 11.62 8.77
C LYS A 96 -4.72 11.05 10.07
N SER A 97 -4.44 9.78 10.29
CA SER A 97 -4.87 9.05 11.47
C SER A 97 -3.65 8.50 12.21
N LYS A 98 -3.43 8.96 13.44
CA LYS A 98 -2.35 8.44 14.30
C LYS A 98 -2.56 6.97 14.62
N THR A 99 -3.80 6.55 14.82
CA THR A 99 -4.19 5.18 15.11
C THR A 99 -3.83 4.24 13.96
N ALA A 100 -4.19 4.60 12.72
CA ALA A 100 -3.90 3.77 11.54
C ALA A 100 -2.40 3.71 11.25
N MET A 101 -1.68 4.83 11.43
CA MET A 101 -0.22 4.87 11.32
C MET A 101 0.45 3.97 12.37
N ALA A 102 0.01 4.04 13.63
CA ALA A 102 0.54 3.21 14.71
C ALA A 102 0.25 1.71 14.48
N ALA A 103 -0.96 1.37 14.02
CA ALA A 103 -1.33 0.00 13.68
C ALA A 103 -0.46 -0.57 12.55
N LEU A 104 -0.25 0.21 11.49
CA LEU A 104 0.65 -0.14 10.39
C LEU A 104 2.08 -0.37 10.91
N GLU A 105 2.64 0.56 11.68
CA GLU A 105 4.00 0.40 12.22
C GLU A 105 4.13 -0.82 13.13
N GLN A 106 3.11 -1.07 13.97
CA GLN A 106 3.09 -2.22 14.86
C GLN A 106 3.01 -3.55 14.10
N ALA A 107 2.29 -3.60 12.97
CA ALA A 107 2.24 -4.78 12.11
C ALA A 107 3.61 -5.12 11.49
N TYR A 108 4.44 -4.10 11.23
CA TYR A 108 5.78 -4.27 10.65
C TYR A 108 6.92 -4.37 11.68
N LYS A 109 6.65 -4.18 12.98
CA LYS A 109 7.68 -4.00 14.04
C LYS A 109 8.79 -5.05 14.06
N ASN A 110 8.50 -6.30 13.69
CA ASN A 110 9.48 -7.40 13.69
C ASN A 110 9.95 -7.79 12.28
N THR A 111 9.53 -7.07 11.24
CA THR A 111 9.79 -7.42 9.83
C THR A 111 10.61 -6.37 9.10
N ILE A 112 10.72 -5.15 9.64
CA ILE A 112 11.55 -4.07 9.09
C ILE A 112 12.58 -3.56 10.09
N MET A 113 13.68 -3.02 9.57
CA MET A 113 14.72 -2.41 10.39
C MET A 113 14.20 -1.17 11.12
N VAL A 114 14.71 -0.94 12.34
CA VAL A 114 14.42 0.25 13.14
C VAL A 114 14.75 1.52 12.35
N GLY A 115 13.86 2.52 12.42
CA GLY A 115 14.01 3.79 11.70
C GLY A 115 13.61 3.72 10.21
N ARG A 116 13.06 2.60 9.75
CA ARG A 116 12.43 2.48 8.44
C ARG A 116 10.91 2.40 8.56
N PHE A 117 10.22 2.77 7.50
CA PHE A 117 8.77 2.85 7.43
C PHE A 117 8.24 2.13 6.18
N PRO A 118 7.13 1.39 6.29
CA PRO A 118 6.46 0.84 5.12
C PRO A 118 5.78 1.97 4.33
N ALA A 119 5.72 1.82 3.01
CA ALA A 119 4.81 2.59 2.17
C ALA A 119 3.45 1.90 2.14
N CYS A 120 2.38 2.67 2.06
CA CYS A 120 1.03 2.13 1.99
C CYS A 120 0.08 3.04 1.22
N VAL A 121 -0.94 2.42 0.65
CA VAL A 121 -2.15 3.04 0.12
C VAL A 121 -3.30 2.20 0.65
N LEU A 122 -3.94 2.66 1.72
CA LEU A 122 -4.97 1.90 2.43
C LEU A 122 -6.26 2.70 2.50
N ASN A 123 -7.35 2.10 2.04
CA ASN A 123 -8.70 2.63 2.17
C ASN A 123 -9.45 1.85 3.25
N ILE A 124 -10.05 2.59 4.17
CA ILE A 124 -10.88 2.06 5.24
C ILE A 124 -12.32 2.44 4.91
N GLU A 125 -13.13 1.45 4.59
CA GLU A 125 -14.56 1.60 4.38
C GLU A 125 -15.28 1.28 5.69
N LEU A 126 -16.08 2.22 6.17
CA LEU A 126 -16.91 2.02 7.34
C LEU A 126 -18.15 2.92 7.33
N ASN A 127 -19.13 2.59 8.16
CA ASN A 127 -20.33 3.41 8.29
C ASN A 127 -19.97 4.84 8.75
N PRO A 128 -20.35 5.90 8.00
CA PRO A 128 -20.06 7.28 8.38
C PRO A 128 -20.56 7.66 9.77
N ALA A 129 -21.62 7.02 10.28
CA ALA A 129 -22.15 7.26 11.62
C ALA A 129 -21.19 6.79 12.74
N GLN A 130 -20.24 5.91 12.44
CA GLN A 130 -19.25 5.38 13.40
C GLN A 130 -17.95 6.19 13.42
N VAL A 131 -17.81 7.19 12.53
CA VAL A 131 -16.68 8.12 12.52
C VAL A 131 -17.17 9.46 13.03
N ASP A 132 -16.65 9.92 14.17
CA ASP A 132 -16.77 11.32 14.55
C ASP A 132 -15.77 12.12 13.71
N VAL A 133 -16.21 12.47 12.51
CA VAL A 133 -15.49 13.34 11.58
C VAL A 133 -15.60 14.77 12.13
N ASN A 134 -15.06 15.03 13.32
CA ASN A 134 -14.89 16.37 13.87
C ASN A 134 -13.69 17.03 13.15
N VAL A 135 -13.89 17.20 11.84
CA VAL A 135 -12.91 17.56 10.82
C VAL A 135 -13.34 18.92 10.34
N HIS A 136 -12.69 19.95 10.84
CA HIS A 136 -12.78 21.25 10.20
C HIS A 136 -12.45 21.06 8.70
N PRO A 137 -13.15 21.72 7.76
CA PRO A 137 -12.92 21.54 6.31
C PRO A 137 -11.46 21.72 5.86
N ALA A 138 -10.63 22.35 6.69
CA ALA A 138 -9.20 22.60 6.48
C ALA A 138 -8.24 21.64 7.22
N LYS A 139 -8.71 20.77 8.13
CA LYS A 139 -7.86 19.91 8.98
C LYS A 139 -8.05 18.43 8.63
N THR A 140 -7.11 17.87 7.89
CA THR A 140 -7.01 16.45 7.47
C THR A 140 -6.85 15.44 8.64
N GLU A 141 -7.08 15.84 9.89
CA GLU A 141 -6.92 14.96 11.07
C GLU A 141 -8.27 14.38 11.47
N VAL A 142 -8.37 13.04 11.48
CA VAL A 142 -9.60 12.33 11.88
C VAL A 142 -9.36 11.64 13.21
N ARG A 143 -10.33 11.74 14.11
CA ARG A 143 -10.43 10.92 15.32
C ARG A 143 -11.59 9.96 15.14
N PHE A 144 -11.37 8.69 15.50
CA PHE A 144 -12.45 7.71 15.46
C PHE A 144 -13.23 7.74 16.76
N ALA A 145 -14.53 7.48 16.71
CA ALA A 145 -15.34 7.32 17.92
C ALA A 145 -14.83 6.14 18.77
N ASN A 146 -14.35 5.08 18.10
CA ASN A 146 -13.65 3.97 18.72
C ASN A 146 -12.38 3.65 17.91
N GLU A 147 -11.21 3.93 18.49
CA GLU A 147 -9.93 3.73 17.81
C GLU A 147 -9.50 2.26 17.77
N LYS A 148 -9.95 1.43 18.72
CA LYS A 148 -9.51 0.04 18.84
C LYS A 148 -9.90 -0.83 17.64
N PRO A 149 -11.17 -0.83 17.17
CA PRO A 149 -11.56 -1.60 15.99
C PRO A 149 -10.78 -1.21 14.74
N VAL A 150 -10.49 0.09 14.56
CA VAL A 150 -9.70 0.57 13.43
C VAL A 150 -8.24 0.13 13.53
N PHE A 151 -7.67 0.20 14.73
CA PHE A 151 -6.33 -0.32 14.99
C PHE A 151 -6.25 -1.81 14.65
N ASP A 152 -7.18 -2.61 15.16
CA ASP A 152 -7.21 -4.05 14.96
C ASP A 152 -7.40 -4.39 13.47
N LEU A 153 -8.32 -3.72 12.78
CA LEU A 153 -8.54 -3.87 11.33
C LEU A 153 -7.25 -3.64 10.53
N VAL A 154 -6.56 -2.52 10.76
CA VAL A 154 -5.32 -2.19 10.05
C VAL A 154 -4.20 -3.15 10.43
N TYR A 155 -4.03 -3.44 11.72
CA TYR A 155 -2.99 -4.32 12.22
C TYR A 155 -3.11 -5.73 11.64
N TYR A 156 -4.29 -6.36 11.78
CA TYR A 156 -4.51 -7.73 11.31
C TYR A 156 -4.51 -7.80 9.78
N GLY A 157 -5.16 -6.86 9.08
CA GLY A 157 -5.19 -6.86 7.62
C GLY A 157 -3.80 -6.75 7.00
N VAL A 158 -2.94 -5.88 7.54
CA VAL A 158 -1.55 -5.75 7.09
C VAL A 158 -0.73 -6.97 7.46
N LYS A 159 -0.89 -7.50 8.68
CA LYS A 159 -0.14 -8.67 9.14
C LYS A 159 -0.45 -9.90 8.28
N THR A 160 -1.73 -10.14 7.97
CA THR A 160 -2.17 -11.20 7.07
C THR A 160 -1.57 -11.02 5.66
N ALA A 161 -1.48 -9.79 5.14
CA ALA A 161 -0.85 -9.55 3.84
C ALA A 161 0.66 -9.87 3.84
N ILE A 162 1.38 -9.54 4.92
CA ILE A 162 2.80 -9.88 5.09
C ILE A 162 3.01 -11.39 5.17
N GLU A 163 2.16 -12.09 5.94
CA GLU A 163 2.21 -13.55 6.09
C GLU A 163 1.96 -14.24 4.75
N ASN A 164 0.94 -13.82 4.00
CA ASN A 164 0.60 -14.41 2.70
C ASN A 164 1.69 -14.20 1.63
N ASP A 165 2.36 -13.05 1.57
CA ASP A 165 3.49 -12.85 0.63
C ASP A 165 4.70 -13.74 0.98
N THR A 166 4.85 -14.10 2.27
CA THR A 166 5.92 -14.98 2.73
C THR A 166 5.65 -16.43 2.32
N THR A 167 4.39 -16.90 2.42
CA THR A 167 4.00 -18.27 2.08
C THR A 167 4.16 -18.58 0.58
N VAL A 168 4.00 -17.60 -0.32
CA VAL A 168 4.17 -17.80 -1.77
C VAL A 168 5.65 -18.04 -2.16
N LYS A 169 6.62 -17.82 -1.26
CA LYS A 169 8.05 -18.06 -1.52
C LYS A 169 8.56 -19.44 -1.11
N GLU A 170 7.74 -20.30 -0.50
CA GLU A 170 8.19 -21.67 -0.20
C GLU A 170 8.17 -22.54 -1.47
N ILE A 171 9.37 -22.67 -2.05
CA ILE A 171 9.90 -23.83 -2.78
C ILE A 171 9.47 -23.98 -4.27
N GLN A 172 10.32 -23.45 -5.16
CA GLN A 172 10.60 -24.12 -6.43
C GLN A 172 12.04 -24.67 -6.39
N PHE A 173 12.22 -25.90 -5.91
CA PHE A 173 13.44 -26.64 -6.21
C PHE A 173 13.42 -26.93 -7.72
N LYS A 174 14.39 -26.37 -8.46
CA LYS A 174 14.73 -26.91 -9.78
C LYS A 174 15.28 -28.31 -9.55
N GLU A 175 14.48 -29.33 -9.85
CA GLU A 175 15.02 -30.67 -10.13
C GLU A 175 15.94 -30.54 -11.35
N ASN A 176 17.25 -30.53 -11.10
CA ASN A 176 18.23 -30.76 -12.15
C ASN A 176 18.16 -32.23 -12.55
N THR A 177 17.28 -32.57 -13.49
CA THR A 177 17.36 -33.80 -14.27
C THR A 177 18.59 -33.74 -15.17
N GLY A 178 19.63 -34.54 -14.89
CA GLY A 178 20.79 -34.59 -15.78
C GLY A 178 21.97 -35.40 -15.28
N PHE A 179 21.81 -36.70 -15.04
CA PHE A 179 22.92 -37.66 -15.21
C PHE A 179 22.39 -38.89 -15.93
N SER A 180 22.51 -38.89 -17.25
CA SER A 180 22.42 -40.07 -18.10
C SER A 180 23.73 -40.85 -17.98
N SER A 181 23.74 -41.93 -17.21
CA SER A 181 24.78 -42.95 -17.32
C SER A 181 24.36 -43.99 -18.36
N SER A 182 24.81 -43.84 -19.60
CA SER A 182 24.81 -44.94 -20.57
C SER A 182 25.92 -45.93 -20.18
N PRO A 183 25.64 -47.23 -20.04
CA PRO A 183 26.69 -48.24 -19.88
C PRO A 183 27.39 -48.47 -21.23
N ASN A 184 28.72 -48.31 -21.26
CA ASN A 184 29.54 -48.76 -22.38
C ASN A 184 29.44 -50.29 -22.52
N SER A 185 29.02 -50.74 -23.70
CA SER A 185 29.36 -52.07 -24.23
C SER A 185 30.83 -52.08 -24.63
N ILE A 186 31.60 -53.09 -24.23
CA ILE A 186 32.63 -53.84 -24.97
C ILE A 186 33.18 -54.97 -24.04
N PHE A 187 33.47 -56.14 -24.64
CA PHE A 187 33.91 -57.46 -24.12
C PHE A 187 32.74 -58.37 -23.71
N ASN A 188 32.51 -59.55 -24.30
CA ASN A 188 33.37 -60.48 -25.05
C ASN A 188 32.53 -61.27 -26.07
#